data_AF-Q6FMR6-F1
#
_entry.id   AF-Q6FMR6-F1
#
_cell.length_a   1.000
_cell.length_b   1.000
_cell.length_c   1.000
_cell.angle_alpha   90.00
_cell.angle_beta   90.00
_cell.angle_gamma   90.00
#
_symmetry.space_group_name_H-M   'P 1'
#
loop_
_entity.id
_entity.type
_entity.pdbx_description
1 polymer ?
#
loop_
_entity_poly.entity_id
_entity_poly.type
_entity_poly.pdbx_seq_one_letter_code
_entity_poly.pdbx_strand_id
1 'polypeptide(L)'
;MSQENVKYPTTMSCREAFDQLTTCLSIGGQFRNYYRYGEFSACEKQVNKFKFCILNAKDPVKVQEWYHNQVEENKLRRGSSDIVWKER
;
A
#
# COMPACT_ATOMS: atom_id res chain seq x y z
N MET A 1 12.96 -7.07 23.74
CA MET A 1 12.68 -6.47 22.42
C MET A 1 12.74 -7.57 21.38
N SER A 2 11.62 -8.26 21.16
CA SER A 2 11.50 -9.47 20.31
C SER A 2 10.05 -9.95 20.51
N GLN A 3 9.14 -9.99 19.52
CA GLN A 3 9.09 -10.92 18.38
C GLN A 3 8.00 -10.47 17.36
N GLU A 4 8.20 -9.41 16.60
CA GLU A 4 7.28 -9.06 15.46
C GLU A 4 8.02 -8.82 14.12
N ASN A 5 9.34 -8.67 14.20
CA ASN A 5 10.24 -8.41 13.07
C ASN A 5 10.54 -9.61 12.16
N VAL A 6 9.88 -10.76 12.33
CA VAL A 6 10.09 -11.93 11.44
C VAL A 6 9.00 -12.03 10.36
N LYS A 7 7.86 -11.38 10.56
CA LYS A 7 6.68 -11.55 9.68
C LYS A 7 6.68 -10.67 8.43
N TYR A 8 7.38 -9.53 8.46
CA TYR A 8 7.32 -8.54 7.39
C TYR A 8 8.62 -8.50 6.59
N PRO A 9 8.54 -8.29 5.26
CA PRO A 9 9.72 -8.27 4.41
C PRO A 9 10.63 -7.09 4.76
N THR A 10 11.94 -7.34 4.71
CA THR A 10 13.01 -6.37 5.00
C THR A 10 13.52 -5.66 3.75
N THR A 11 13.05 -6.08 2.57
CA THR A 11 13.47 -5.52 1.29
C THR A 11 12.27 -5.02 0.50
N MET A 12 12.48 -3.99 -0.31
CA MET A 12 11.46 -3.41 -1.19
C MET A 12 12.06 -3.12 -2.57
N SER A 13 11.36 -3.53 -3.63
CA SER A 13 11.76 -3.26 -5.01
C SER A 13 11.20 -1.91 -5.49
N CYS A 14 12.09 -0.93 -5.72
CA CYS A 14 11.66 0.37 -6.25
C CYS A 14 11.23 0.31 -7.71
N ARG A 15 11.74 -0.68 -8.47
CA ARG A 15 11.24 -0.96 -9.82
C ARG A 15 9.78 -1.36 -9.78
N GLU A 16 9.43 -2.27 -8.89
CA GLU A 16 8.04 -2.72 -8.75
C GLU A 16 7.12 -1.59 -8.25
N ALA A 17 7.60 -0.77 -7.32
CA ALA A 17 6.86 0.41 -6.85
C ALA A 17 6.61 1.42 -7.98
N PHE A 18 7.58 1.61 -8.87
CA PHE A 18 7.44 2.44 -10.07
C PHE A 18 6.45 1.87 -11.06
N ASP A 19 6.53 0.56 -11.35
CA ASP A 19 5.61 -0.13 -12.26
C ASP A 19 4.16 -0.01 -11.75
N GLN A 20 3.95 -0.10 -10.43
CA GLN A 20 2.64 0.12 -9.81
C GLN A 20 2.15 1.56 -9.95
N LEU A 21 3.03 2.55 -9.79
CA LEU A 21 2.70 3.96 -9.95
C LEU A 21 2.32 4.29 -11.39
N THR A 22 3.13 3.89 -12.36
CA THR A 22 2.88 4.13 -13.78
C THR A 22 1.63 3.42 -14.26
N THR A 23 1.36 2.21 -13.77
CA THR A 23 0.11 1.50 -14.06
C THR A 23 -1.11 2.28 -13.54
N CYS A 24 -1.02 2.87 -12.35
CA CYS A 24 -2.10 3.68 -11.80
C CYS A 24 -2.33 4.97 -12.59
N LEU A 25 -1.23 5.64 -12.99
CA LEU A 25 -1.29 6.86 -13.79
C LEU A 25 -1.63 6.63 -15.27
N SER A 26 -1.55 5.37 -15.73
CA SER A 26 -1.88 5.02 -17.10
C SER A 26 -3.32 5.42 -17.44
N ILE A 27 -3.54 5.79 -18.70
CA ILE A 27 -4.86 6.23 -19.20
C ILE A 27 -5.92 5.16 -18.93
N GLY A 28 -5.59 3.88 -19.11
CA GLY A 28 -6.52 2.78 -18.85
C GLY A 28 -6.91 2.67 -17.37
N GLY A 29 -5.96 2.85 -16.45
CA GLY A 29 -6.22 2.86 -15.01
C GLY A 29 -7.08 4.05 -14.57
N GLN A 30 -6.74 5.23 -15.09
CA GLN A 30 -7.43 6.48 -14.81
C GLN A 30 -8.86 6.51 -15.35
N PHE A 31 -9.09 5.99 -16.56
CA PHE A 31 -10.42 5.92 -17.15
C PHE A 31 -11.39 5.07 -16.34
N ARG A 32 -10.92 3.94 -15.78
CA ARG A 32 -11.75 3.10 -14.90
C ARG A 32 -12.16 3.82 -13.61
N ASN A 33 -11.25 4.61 -13.03
CA ASN A 33 -11.55 5.39 -11.83
C ASN A 33 -12.56 6.49 -12.14
N TYR A 34 -12.34 7.22 -13.24
CA TYR A 34 -13.23 8.26 -13.71
C TYR A 34 -14.63 7.74 -14.00
N TYR A 35 -14.76 6.60 -14.68
CA TYR A 35 -16.06 5.99 -14.94
C TYR A 35 -16.83 5.61 -13.66
N ARG A 36 -16.15 5.20 -12.60
CA ARG A 36 -16.78 4.76 -11.34
C ARG A 36 -17.10 5.89 -10.37
N TYR A 37 -16.19 6.86 -10.25
CA TYR A 37 -16.24 7.89 -9.22
C TYR A 37 -16.38 9.31 -9.78
N GLY A 38 -16.28 9.49 -11.10
CA GLY A 38 -16.37 10.80 -11.77
C GLY A 38 -15.09 11.64 -11.72
N GLU A 39 -14.00 11.08 -11.19
CA GLU A 39 -12.73 11.81 -10.99
C GLU A 39 -11.51 10.95 -11.32
N PHE A 40 -10.43 11.63 -11.71
CA PHE A 40 -9.13 10.99 -11.87
C PHE A 40 -8.50 10.73 -10.49
N SER A 41 -7.85 9.57 -10.35
CA SER A 41 -7.17 9.23 -9.10
C SER A 41 -5.80 9.88 -9.05
N ALA A 42 -5.49 10.54 -7.95
CA ALA A 42 -4.14 11.06 -7.69
C ALA A 42 -3.10 9.96 -7.40
N CYS A 43 -3.50 8.67 -7.34
CA CYS A 43 -2.61 7.54 -7.10
C CYS A 43 -1.74 7.68 -5.83
N GLU A 44 -2.24 8.37 -4.80
CA GLU A 44 -1.47 8.76 -3.62
C GLU A 44 -0.78 7.58 -2.93
N LYS A 45 -1.45 6.43 -2.84
CA LYS A 45 -0.86 5.22 -2.23
C LYS A 45 0.38 4.74 -2.98
N GLN A 46 0.33 4.71 -4.31
CA GLN A 46 1.43 4.29 -5.16
C GLN A 46 2.55 5.33 -5.18
N VAL A 47 2.19 6.62 -5.20
CA VAL A 47 3.15 7.73 -5.09
C VAL A 47 3.91 7.65 -3.76
N ASN A 48 3.20 7.47 -2.65
CA ASN A 48 3.79 7.37 -1.31
C ASN A 48 4.70 6.15 -1.19
N LYS A 49 4.29 4.99 -1.73
CA LYS A 49 5.13 3.79 -1.78
C LYS A 49 6.41 4.03 -2.58
N PHE A 50 6.32 4.65 -3.75
CA PHE A 50 7.48 4.94 -4.59
C PHE A 50 8.43 5.93 -3.94
N LYS A 51 7.90 7.03 -3.38
CA LYS A 51 8.68 8.03 -2.62
C LYS A 51 9.38 7.39 -1.42
N PHE A 52 8.67 6.57 -0.65
CA PHE A 52 9.25 5.84 0.47
C PHE A 52 10.40 4.94 0.00
N CYS A 53 10.21 4.19 -1.09
CA CYS A 53 11.23 3.30 -1.62
C CYS A 53 12.50 4.05 -2.01
N ILE A 54 12.39 5.15 -2.78
CA ILE A 54 13.55 5.95 -3.18
C ILE A 54 14.35 6.43 -1.96
N LEU A 55 13.66 6.85 -0.90
CA LEU A 55 14.30 7.45 0.27
C LEU A 55 14.84 6.43 1.28
N ASN A 56 14.17 5.30 1.46
CA ASN A 56 14.39 4.41 2.60
C ASN A 56 14.64 2.93 2.23
N ALA A 57 14.64 2.53 0.96
CA ALA A 57 14.77 1.11 0.59
C ALA A 57 16.09 0.44 1.02
N LYS A 58 17.13 1.22 1.32
CA LYS A 58 18.41 0.70 1.82
C LYS A 58 18.36 0.29 3.30
N ASP A 59 17.37 0.79 4.05
CA ASP A 59 17.24 0.54 5.48
C ASP A 59 16.19 -0.55 5.73
N PRO A 60 16.61 -1.77 6.13
CA PRO A 60 15.70 -2.89 6.29
C PRO A 60 14.71 -2.70 7.45
N VAL A 61 15.06 -1.91 8.47
CA VAL A 61 14.20 -1.68 9.63
C VAL A 61 13.04 -0.79 9.23
N LYS A 62 13.32 0.32 8.52
CA LYS A 62 12.27 1.21 8.02
C LYS A 62 11.35 0.53 7.03
N VAL A 63 11.90 -0.31 6.14
CA VAL A 63 11.10 -1.07 5.18
C VAL A 63 10.12 -1.98 5.93
N GLN A 64 10.60 -2.68 6.94
CA GLN A 64 9.78 -3.54 7.78
C GLN A 64 8.68 -2.77 8.53
N GLU A 65 9.01 -1.64 9.14
CA GLU A 65 8.04 -0.73 9.78
C GLU A 65 6.97 -0.24 8.80
N TRP A 66 7.38 0.11 7.57
CA TRP A 66 6.43 0.52 6.54
C TRP A 66 5.43 -0.58 6.21
N TYR A 67 5.89 -1.82 6.05
CA TYR A 67 5.00 -2.96 5.79
C TYR A 67 4.06 -3.25 6.96
N HIS A 68 4.56 -3.13 8.20
CA HIS A 68 3.75 -3.25 9.40
C HIS A 68 2.61 -2.22 9.40
N ASN A 69 2.94 -0.93 9.25
CA ASN A 69 1.97 0.17 9.26
C ASN A 69 0.93 0.01 8.14
N GLN A 70 1.36 -0.42 6.94
CA GLN A 70 0.43 -0.70 5.84
C GLN A 70 -0.56 -1.83 6.17
N VAL A 71 -0.12 -2.88 6.87
CA VAL A 71 -1.02 -3.96 7.30
C VAL A 71 -2.02 -3.43 8.33
N GLU A 72 -1.60 -2.62 9.28
CA GLU A 72 -2.49 -1.98 10.26
C GLU A 72 -3.52 -1.06 9.59
N GLU A 73 -3.09 -0.16 8.71
CA GLU A 73 -4.00 0.71 7.94
C GLU A 73 -5.02 -0.10 7.13
N ASN A 74 -4.58 -1.19 6.49
CA ASN A 74 -5.48 -2.06 5.73
C ASN A 74 -6.48 -2.79 6.64
N LYS A 75 -6.09 -3.19 7.87
CA LYS A 75 -7.02 -3.76 8.86
C LYS A 75 -8.07 -2.73 9.31
N LEU A 76 -7.68 -1.47 9.46
CA LEU A 76 -8.62 -0.39 9.81
C LEU A 76 -9.61 -0.12 8.66
N ARG A 77 -9.13 -0.11 7.40
CA ARG A 77 -9.96 0.16 6.21
C ARG A 77 -10.87 -1.01 5.84
N ARG A 78 -10.38 -2.24 5.98
CA ARG A 78 -11.20 -3.45 5.85
C ARG A 78 -11.84 -3.68 7.20
N GLY A 79 -12.94 -2.98 7.51
CA GLY A 79 -13.77 -3.34 8.66
C GLY A 79 -13.89 -4.86 8.70
N SER A 80 -13.45 -5.47 9.81
CA SER A 80 -13.26 -6.93 9.85
C SER A 80 -14.53 -7.62 9.36
N SER A 81 -14.39 -8.59 8.46
CA SER A 81 -15.51 -9.43 8.03
C SER A 81 -16.25 -10.05 9.23
N ASP A 82 -15.55 -10.23 10.35
CA ASP A 82 -16.10 -10.75 11.61
C ASP A 82 -16.99 -9.73 12.35
N ILE A 83 -17.12 -8.50 11.85
CA ILE A 83 -18.07 -7.49 12.36
C ILE A 83 -19.44 -7.66 11.70
N VAL A 84 -19.50 -8.05 10.43
CA VAL A 84 -20.77 -8.19 9.66
C VAL A 84 -21.60 -9.38 10.12
N TRP A 85 -20.97 -10.41 10.70
CA TRP A 85 -21.64 -11.66 11.12
C TRP A 85 -21.92 -11.75 12.62
N LYS A 86 -21.80 -10.65 13.38
CA LYS A 86 -22.07 -10.65 14.84
C LYS A 86 -23.53 -10.41 15.23
N GLU A 87 -24.42 -10.16 14.26
CA GLU A 87 -25.87 -10.25 14.48
C GLU A 87 -26.43 -11.60 13.99
N ARG A 88 -26.27 -12.66 14.81
CA ARG A 88 -27.30 -13.71 14.95
C ARG A 88 -27.12 -14.54 16.21
#